data_AF-A0A7W3X6S7-F1
#
_entry.id   AF-A0A7W3X6S7-F1
#
_cell.length_a   1.000
_cell.length_b   1.000
_cell.length_c   1.000
_cell.angle_alpha   90.00
_cell.angle_beta   90.00
_cell.angle_gamma   90.00
#
_symmetry.space_group_name_H-M   'P 1'
#
loop_
_entity.id
_entity.type
_entity.pdbx_description
1 polymer ?
#
loop_
_entity_poly.entity_id
_entity_poly.type
_entity_poly.pdbx_seq_one_letter_code
_entity_poly.pdbx_strand_id
1 'polypeptide(L)'
;MFALVDANSFYCSAEQVFRPDWRGKPIVVLSNNDGCIIAGNRQAKETGIGKYLLLSSQRIMREAWGMVCSSNNELYTDLLRKMMNIVDYFTFEQHVYSNDVYCHCYSWPLKY
;
A
#
# COMPACT_ATOMS: atom_id res chain seq x y z
N MET A 1 8.87 -24.86 2.59
CA MET A 1 9.17 -23.79 1.61
C MET A 1 8.77 -22.47 2.23
N PHE A 2 9.50 -21.39 1.93
CA PHE A 2 9.21 -20.05 2.44
C PHE A 2 8.62 -19.18 1.33
N ALA A 3 7.59 -18.41 1.65
CA ALA A 3 7.06 -17.39 0.76
C ALA A 3 7.01 -16.04 1.50
N LEU A 4 7.36 -14.98 0.76
CA LEU A 4 7.24 -13.61 1.21
C LEU A 4 6.09 -12.95 0.45
N VAL A 5 5.10 -12.45 1.19
CA VAL A 5 3.98 -11.69 0.63
C VAL A 5 4.18 -10.22 0.97
N ASP A 6 4.19 -9.37 -0.06
CA ASP A 6 4.30 -7.90 0.02
C ASP A 6 3.28 -7.25 -0.93
N ALA A 7 2.59 -6.23 -0.43
CA ALA A 7 1.54 -5.54 -1.18
C ALA A 7 2.09 -4.30 -1.90
N ASN A 8 2.02 -4.31 -3.23
CA ASN A 8 2.49 -3.20 -4.05
C ASN A 8 1.78 -1.88 -3.69
N SER A 9 2.55 -0.91 -3.18
CA SER A 9 2.06 0.43 -2.79
C SER A 9 0.77 0.34 -1.96
N PHE A 10 0.76 -0.48 -0.91
CA PHE A 10 -0.42 -0.89 -0.14
C PHE A 10 -1.42 0.24 0.13
N TYR A 11 -1.01 1.35 0.75
CA TYR A 11 -1.92 2.47 1.04
C TYR A 11 -2.59 3.05 -0.22
N CYS A 12 -1.86 3.21 -1.33
CA CYS A 12 -2.44 3.70 -2.59
C CYS A 12 -3.41 2.67 -3.18
N SER A 13 -3.07 1.39 -3.10
CA SER A 13 -3.92 0.28 -3.57
C SER A 13 -5.19 0.16 -2.74
N ALA A 14 -5.11 0.37 -1.43
CA ALA A 14 -6.25 0.39 -0.51
C ALA A 14 -7.25 1.49 -0.87
N GLU A 15 -6.78 2.71 -1.14
CA GLU A 15 -7.64 3.79 -1.63
C GLU A 15 -8.32 3.44 -2.96
N GLN A 16 -7.60 2.78 -3.88
CA GLN A 16 -8.14 2.36 -5.20
C GLN A 16 -9.19 1.25 -5.13
N VAL A 17 -9.29 0.52 -4.01
CA VAL A 17 -10.40 -0.44 -3.79
C VAL A 17 -11.72 0.33 -3.68
N PHE A 18 -11.72 1.45 -2.94
CA PHE A 18 -12.92 2.26 -2.66
C PHE A 18 -13.08 3.47 -3.61
N ARG A 19 -12.03 3.83 -4.33
CA ARG A 19 -12.02 4.85 -5.40
C ARG A 19 -11.53 4.24 -6.72
N PRO A 20 -12.36 3.43 -7.42
CA PRO A 20 -11.98 2.83 -8.70
C PRO A 20 -11.56 3.86 -9.76
N ASP A 21 -12.13 5.07 -9.70
CA ASP A 21 -11.83 6.18 -10.63
C ASP A 21 -10.40 6.72 -10.50
N TRP A 22 -9.66 6.31 -9.47
CA TRP A 22 -8.25 6.66 -9.24
C TRP A 22 -7.28 5.63 -9.84
N ARG A 23 -7.79 4.52 -10.36
CA ARG A 23 -6.97 3.50 -11.03
C ARG A 23 -6.28 4.09 -12.25
N GLY A 24 -5.01 3.74 -12.44
CA GLY A 24 -4.19 4.25 -13.53
C GLY A 24 -3.67 5.68 -13.37
N LYS A 25 -4.07 6.41 -12.32
CA LYS A 25 -3.62 7.79 -12.06
C LYS A 25 -2.46 7.82 -11.06
N PRO A 26 -1.62 8.88 -11.05
CA PRO A 26 -0.70 9.13 -9.96
C PRO A 26 -1.46 9.28 -8.64
N ILE A 27 -1.04 8.58 -7.59
CA ILE A 27 -1.62 8.68 -6.24
C ILE A 27 -0.50 8.84 -5.22
N VAL A 28 -0.70 9.79 -4.30
CA VAL A 28 0.15 10.03 -3.13
C VAL A 28 -0.72 10.02 -1.88
N VAL A 29 -0.33 9.24 -0.89
CA VAL A 29 -0.96 9.20 0.44
C VAL A 29 -0.07 9.95 1.42
N LEU A 30 -0.66 10.88 2.15
CA LEU A 30 -0.01 11.69 3.19
C LEU A 30 -0.23 11.06 4.57
N SER A 31 0.60 11.44 5.54
CA SER A 31 0.39 11.08 6.95
C SER A 31 -0.87 11.73 7.54
N ASN A 32 -1.31 11.28 8.71
CA ASN A 32 -2.53 11.77 9.39
C ASN A 32 -2.57 13.29 9.67
N ASN A 33 -1.44 13.99 9.56
CA ASN A 33 -1.36 15.45 9.70
C ASN A 33 -0.93 16.15 8.41
N ASP A 34 -1.02 15.45 7.27
CA ASP A 34 -0.60 15.89 5.94
C ASP A 34 0.85 16.40 5.86
N GLY A 35 1.69 16.07 6.85
CA GLY A 35 3.02 16.64 7.02
C GLY A 35 4.10 15.93 6.20
N CYS A 36 3.83 14.71 5.73
CA CYS A 36 4.75 13.96 4.88
C CYS A 36 4.01 12.99 3.97
N ILE A 37 4.63 12.68 2.84
CA ILE A 37 4.21 11.58 1.97
C ILE A 37 4.62 10.27 2.61
N ILE A 38 3.65 9.39 2.88
CA ILE A 38 3.91 8.04 3.43
C ILE A 38 3.91 6.98 2.33
N ALA A 39 3.17 7.19 1.24
CA ALA A 39 3.18 6.30 0.09
C ALA A 39 2.92 7.01 -1.22
N GLY A 40 3.46 6.43 -2.30
CA GLY A 40 3.18 6.81 -3.68
C GLY A 40 3.12 5.56 -4.54
N ASN A 41 2.17 5.54 -5.48
CA ASN A 41 2.08 4.46 -6.47
C ASN A 41 3.14 4.62 -7.56
N ARG A 42 3.27 3.63 -8.45
CA ARG A 42 4.26 3.66 -9.54
C ARG A 42 4.12 4.91 -10.42
N GLN A 43 2.90 5.27 -10.78
CA GLN A 43 2.60 6.45 -11.59
C GLN A 43 3.06 7.74 -10.93
N ALA A 44 2.87 7.89 -9.60
CA ALA A 44 3.37 9.05 -8.86
C ALA A 44 4.91 9.09 -8.76
N LYS A 45 5.58 7.94 -8.74
CA LYS A 45 7.05 7.90 -8.79
C LYS A 45 7.57 8.33 -10.17
N GLU A 46 6.85 7.98 -11.24
CA GLU A 46 7.20 8.35 -12.62
C GLU A 46 7.07 9.86 -12.88
N THR A 47 6.27 10.59 -12.10
CA THR A 47 6.19 12.07 -12.19
C THR A 47 7.38 12.79 -11.52
N GLY A 48 8.35 12.06 -10.96
CA GLY A 48 9.52 12.64 -10.31
C GLY A 48 9.29 13.06 -8.85
N ILE A 49 8.20 12.61 -8.22
CA ILE A 49 7.96 12.88 -6.79
C ILE A 49 8.93 12.04 -5.96
N GLY A 50 9.89 12.72 -5.34
CA GLY A 50 10.79 12.15 -4.35
C GLY A 50 10.06 11.78 -3.05
N LYS A 51 10.51 10.70 -2.42
CA LYS A 51 10.10 10.33 -1.05
C LYS A 51 10.39 11.55 -0.14
N TYR A 52 9.40 11.99 0.64
CA TYR A 52 9.50 13.05 1.67
C TYR A 52 9.40 14.54 1.26
N LEU A 53 9.17 14.88 -0.02
CA LEU A 53 9.08 16.28 -0.47
C LEU A 53 7.63 16.78 -0.57
N LEU A 54 7.07 17.25 0.55
CA LEU A 54 5.65 17.60 0.66
C LEU A 54 5.25 18.81 -0.21
N LEU A 55 5.97 19.93 -0.12
CA LEU A 55 5.60 21.19 -0.80
C LEU A 55 5.65 21.08 -2.34
N SER A 56 6.63 20.37 -2.90
CA SER A 56 6.72 20.18 -4.34
C SER A 56 5.74 19.11 -4.83
N SER A 57 5.45 18.08 -4.02
CA SER A 57 4.56 17.00 -4.44
C SER A 57 3.15 17.45 -4.78
N GLN A 58 2.55 18.36 -4.01
CA GLN A 58 1.19 18.85 -4.31
C GLN A 58 1.11 19.60 -5.64
N ARG A 59 2.18 20.31 -6.03
CA ARG A 59 2.25 21.02 -7.30
C ARG A 59 2.44 20.04 -8.46
N ILE A 60 3.41 19.13 -8.33
CA ILE A 60 3.69 18.10 -9.33
C ILE A 60 2.46 17.22 -9.57
N MET A 61 1.76 16.82 -8.51
CA MET A 61 0.53 16.04 -8.61
C MET A 61 -0.59 16.81 -9.30
N ARG A 62 -0.75 18.11 -9.02
CA ARG A 62 -1.72 18.94 -9.74
C ARG A 62 -1.41 19.04 -11.23
N GLU A 63 -0.15 19.25 -11.59
CA GLU A 63 0.29 19.32 -12.99
C GLU A 63 0.12 17.96 -13.71
N ALA A 64 0.28 16.85 -12.99
CA ALA A 64 0.13 15.49 -13.50
C ALA A 64 -1.30 14.92 -13.38
N TRP A 65 -2.30 15.73 -13.00
CA TRP A 65 -3.68 15.27 -12.77
C TRP A 65 -3.79 14.11 -11.76
N GLY A 66 -2.88 14.08 -10.79
CA GLY A 66 -2.76 13.08 -9.74
C GLY A 66 -3.63 13.36 -8.52
N MET A 67 -3.86 12.32 -7.72
CA MET A 67 -4.67 12.35 -6.50
C MET A 67 -3.78 12.41 -5.26
N VAL A 68 -4.14 13.28 -4.32
CA VAL A 68 -3.49 13.39 -3.01
C VAL A 68 -4.54 13.22 -1.94
N CYS A 69 -4.30 12.33 -0.97
CA CYS A 69 -5.22 12.10 0.15
C CYS A 69 -4.46 11.88 1.47
N SER A 70 -5.11 12.23 2.58
CA SER A 70 -4.63 11.91 3.93
C SER A 70 -4.79 10.43 4.24
N SER A 71 -3.96 9.88 5.10
CA SER A 71 -4.01 8.47 5.48
C SER A 71 -5.29 8.10 6.23
N ASN A 72 -5.91 7.01 5.82
CA ASN A 72 -7.04 6.39 6.51
C ASN A 72 -6.64 5.07 7.18
N ASN A 73 -6.08 5.16 8.39
CA ASN A 73 -5.53 4.00 9.09
C ASN A 73 -6.56 2.91 9.43
N GLU A 74 -7.82 3.27 9.66
CA GLU A 74 -8.89 2.30 9.90
C GLU A 74 -9.16 1.45 8.66
N LEU A 75 -9.28 2.11 7.50
CA LEU A 75 -9.43 1.46 6.21
C LEU A 75 -8.27 0.51 5.91
N TYR A 76 -7.05 1.00 6.11
CA TYR A 76 -5.83 0.24 5.83
C TYR A 76 -5.73 -0.98 6.74
N THR A 77 -6.04 -0.82 8.02
CA THR A 77 -6.02 -1.93 8.99
C THR A 77 -7.06 -3.00 8.66
N ASP A 78 -8.27 -2.61 8.24
CA ASP A 78 -9.32 -3.56 7.87
C ASP A 78 -8.97 -4.36 6.60
N LEU A 79 -8.49 -3.69 5.56
CA LEU A 79 -8.04 -4.35 4.32
C LEU A 79 -6.83 -5.26 4.57
N LEU A 80 -5.88 -4.78 5.38
CA LEU A 80 -4.72 -5.55 5.80
C LEU A 80 -5.16 -6.84 6.47
N ARG A 81 -6.05 -6.76 7.47
CA ARG A 81 -6.57 -7.93 8.19
C ARG A 81 -7.24 -8.92 7.23
N LYS A 82 -8.04 -8.44 6.29
CA LYS A 82 -8.70 -9.29 5.28
C LYS A 82 -7.67 -10.00 4.39
N MET A 83 -6.63 -9.30 3.93
CA MET A 83 -5.56 -9.91 3.15
C MET A 83 -4.81 -10.99 3.94
N MET A 84 -4.47 -10.70 5.20
CA MET A 84 -3.75 -11.65 6.05
C MET A 84 -4.59 -12.87 6.39
N ASN A 85 -5.89 -12.72 6.64
CA ASN A 85 -6.81 -13.85 6.82
C ASN A 85 -6.85 -14.76 5.59
N ILE A 86 -6.76 -14.21 4.38
CA ILE A 86 -6.70 -15.02 3.15
C ILE A 86 -5.38 -15.80 3.10
N VAL A 87 -4.26 -15.16 3.42
CA VAL A 87 -2.94 -15.81 3.45
C VAL A 87 -2.91 -16.94 4.47
N ASP A 88 -3.50 -16.73 5.65
CA ASP A 88 -3.55 -17.70 6.75
C ASP A 88 -4.13 -19.06 6.32
N TYR A 89 -5.16 -19.08 5.46
CA TYR A 89 -5.73 -20.32 4.93
C TYR A 89 -4.72 -21.21 4.16
N PHE A 90 -3.67 -20.62 3.58
CA PHE A 90 -2.68 -21.35 2.78
C PHE A 90 -1.40 -21.66 3.54
N THR A 91 -1.32 -21.27 4.82
CA THR A 91 -0.08 -21.32 5.60
C THR A 91 -0.30 -22.02 6.92
N PHE A 92 0.73 -22.74 7.39
CA PHE A 92 0.69 -23.33 8.73
C PHE A 92 1.09 -22.30 9.80
N GLU A 93 2.03 -21.43 9.44
CA GLU A 93 2.57 -20.41 10.32
C GLU A 93 2.82 -19.13 9.52
N GLN A 94 2.40 -18.00 10.09
CA GLN A 94 2.45 -16.67 9.51
C GLN A 94 3.10 -15.71 10.50
N HIS A 95 4.08 -14.94 10.04
CA HIS A 95 4.73 -13.87 10.81
C HIS A 95 4.48 -12.52 10.15
N VAL A 96 3.75 -11.64 10.84
CA VAL A 96 3.43 -10.28 10.34
C VAL A 96 4.48 -9.30 10.81
N TYR A 97 5.26 -8.74 9.88
CA TYR A 97 6.39 -7.85 10.22
C TYR A 97 6.07 -6.36 10.18
N SER A 98 5.05 -5.90 9.44
CA SER A 98 4.74 -4.47 9.32
C SER A 98 3.30 -4.18 8.88
N ASN A 99 2.89 -2.92 9.01
CA ASN A 99 1.59 -2.39 8.56
C ASN A 99 1.42 -2.36 7.03
N ASP A 100 2.50 -2.54 6.26
CA ASP A 100 2.52 -2.61 4.79
C ASP A 100 2.83 -4.04 4.27
N VAL A 101 2.84 -5.01 5.16
CA VAL A 101 2.99 -6.47 4.95
C VAL A 101 4.33 -6.92 4.41
N TYR A 102 5.13 -7.45 5.32
CA TYR A 102 5.97 -8.61 5.03
C TYR A 102 5.33 -9.76 5.80
N CYS A 103 5.01 -10.86 5.12
CA CYS A 103 4.53 -12.09 5.73
C CYS A 103 5.47 -13.23 5.39
N HIS A 104 6.07 -13.88 6.40
CA HIS A 104 6.83 -15.12 6.19
C HIS A 104 5.90 -16.31 6.41
N CYS A 105 5.68 -17.05 5.34
CA CYS A 105 4.72 -18.14 5.30
C CYS A 105 5.42 -19.50 5.24
N TYR A 106 5.05 -20.40 6.16
CA TYR A 106 5.41 -21.82 6.06
C TYR A 106 4.31 -22.55 5.29
N SER A 107 4.65 -23.07 4.11
CA SER A 107 3.76 -23.98 3.39
C SER A 107 3.59 -25.27 4.21
N TRP A 108 2.37 -25.81 4.27
CA TRP A 108 2.17 -27.18 4.74
C TRP A 108 3.17 -28.12 4.05
N PRO A 109 3.74 -29.11 4.76
CA PRO A 109 4.49 -30.15 4.07
C PRO A 109 3.50 -30.78 3.09
N LEU A 110 3.72 -30.53 1.80
CA LEU A 110 3.02 -31.23 0.74
C LEU A 110 3.36 -32.70 0.95
N LYS A 111 2.48 -33.44 1.63
CA LYS A 111 2.52 -34.89 1.73
C LYS A 111 2.14 -35.42 0.35
N TYR A 112 3.12 -35.48 -0.55
CA TYR A 112 3.10 -36.35 -1.71
C TYR A 112 4.21 -37.37 -1.54
#